data_AF-A0A2K2V7R9-F1
#
_entry.id   AF-A0A2K2V7R9-F1
#
_cell.length_a   1.000
_cell.length_b   1.000
_cell.length_c   1.000
_cell.angle_alpha   90.00
_cell.angle_beta   90.00
_cell.angle_gamma   90.00
#
_symmetry.space_group_name_H-M   'P 1'
#
loop_
_entity.id
_entity.type
_entity.pdbx_description
1 polymer ?
#
loop_
_entity_poly.entity_id
_entity_poly.type
_entity_poly.pdbx_seq_one_letter_code
_entity_poly.pdbx_strand_id
1 'polypeptide(L)'
;MKLSLKAIEKLNMSFDIVINRADVPSGITEAIEEDAAKRGARIFRIPYDEEIIEAAVNGVPVVRRNNRIRQVFLEILREVFSID
;
A
#
# COMPACT_ATOMS: atom_id res chain seq x y z
N MET A 1 4.68 10.28 -8.22
CA MET A 1 5.83 9.75 -7.45
C MET A 1 6.96 10.78 -7.27
N LYS A 2 7.54 11.36 -8.34
CA LYS A 2 8.70 12.28 -8.24
C LYS A 2 8.54 13.44 -7.23
N LEU A 3 7.36 14.07 -7.15
CA LEU A 3 7.11 15.17 -6.21
C LEU A 3 7.06 14.69 -4.74
N SER A 4 6.37 13.58 -4.49
CA SER A 4 6.28 12.96 -3.16
C SER A 4 7.65 12.54 -2.64
N LEU A 5 8.48 11.94 -3.51
CA LEU A 5 9.85 11.53 -3.14
C LEU A 5 10.74 12.73 -2.81
N LYS A 6 10.70 13.79 -3.62
CA LYS A 6 11.43 15.02 -3.32
C LYS A 6 11.02 15.63 -1.98
N ALA A 7 9.73 15.55 -1.62
CA ALA A 7 9.25 16.02 -0.32
C ALA A 7 9.80 15.15 0.81
N ILE A 8 9.73 13.82 0.67
CA ILE A 8 10.24 12.87 1.66
C ILE A 8 11.75 13.04 1.89
N GLU A 9 12.55 13.19 0.82
CA GLU A 9 13.98 13.47 0.89
C GLU A 9 14.28 14.77 1.65
N LYS A 10 13.57 15.86 1.30
CA LYS A 10 13.76 17.16 1.96
C LYS A 10 13.42 17.13 3.45
N LEU A 11 12.48 16.27 3.83
CA LEU A 11 12.05 16.10 5.22
C LEU A 11 12.88 15.04 5.97
N ASN A 12 13.86 14.41 5.30
CA ASN A 12 14.68 13.33 5.85
C ASN A 12 13.85 12.19 6.48
N MET A 13 12.73 11.84 5.85
CA MET A 13 11.83 10.80 6.34
C MET A 13 12.14 9.44 5.70
N SER A 14 12.08 8.37 6.50
CA SER A 14 12.05 7.00 5.98
C SER A 14 10.71 6.73 5.31
N PHE A 15 10.72 5.95 4.23
CA PHE A 15 9.51 5.53 3.56
C PHE A 15 9.67 4.15 2.92
N ASP A 16 8.53 3.48 2.77
CA ASP A 16 8.36 2.30 1.93
C ASP A 16 7.32 2.60 0.85
N ILE A 17 7.23 1.74 -0.17
CA ILE A 17 6.31 1.91 -1.31
C ILE A 17 5.23 0.83 -1.28
N VAL A 18 3.98 1.24 -1.52
CA VAL A 18 2.86 0.32 -1.74
C VAL A 18 2.42 0.42 -3.19
N ILE A 19 2.51 -0.69 -3.94
CA ILE A 19 1.97 -0.83 -5.29
C ILE A 19 0.59 -1.46 -5.17
N ASN A 20 -0.44 -0.66 -5.45
CA ASN A 20 -1.82 -1.12 -5.49
C ASN A 20 -2.15 -1.71 -6.86
N ARG A 21 -3.02 -2.73 -6.91
CA ARG A 21 -3.35 -3.50 -8.12
C ARG A 21 -2.11 -4.11 -8.78
N ALA A 22 -1.23 -4.68 -7.96
CA ALA A 22 0.08 -5.16 -8.41
C ALA A 22 0.02 -6.33 -9.41
N ASP A 23 -1.11 -7.00 -9.51
CA ASP A 23 -1.46 -8.05 -10.46
C ASP A 23 -1.90 -7.52 -11.83
N VAL A 24 -2.19 -6.21 -11.95
CA VAL A 24 -2.51 -5.56 -13.22
C VAL A 24 -1.21 -5.12 -13.90
N PRO A 25 -0.88 -5.63 -15.10
CA PRO A 25 0.33 -5.23 -15.80
C PRO A 25 0.39 -3.73 -16.02
N SER A 26 1.48 -3.11 -15.56
CA SER A 26 1.72 -1.69 -15.75
C SER A 26 3.15 -1.47 -16.24
N GLY A 27 3.32 -0.64 -17.26
CA GLY A 27 4.64 -0.26 -17.76
C GLY A 27 5.45 0.61 -16.80
N ILE A 28 4.92 0.93 -15.61
CA ILE A 28 5.59 1.77 -14.61
C ILE A 28 6.15 0.98 -13.44
N THR A 29 5.77 -0.29 -13.28
CA THR A 29 6.12 -1.10 -12.10
C THR A 29 7.63 -1.28 -11.99
N GLU A 30 8.31 -1.65 -13.09
CA GLU A 30 9.77 -1.80 -13.10
C GLU A 30 10.51 -0.52 -12.69
N ALA A 31 10.05 0.63 -13.21
CA ALA A 31 10.66 1.93 -12.86
C ALA A 31 10.48 2.28 -11.37
N ILE A 32 9.38 1.87 -10.75
CA ILE A 32 9.15 2.03 -9.31
C ILE A 32 10.08 1.10 -8.53
N GLU A 33 10.24 -0.14 -8.99
CA GLU A 33 11.08 -1.15 -8.36
C GLU A 33 12.56 -0.76 -8.36
N GLU A 34 13.07 -0.27 -9.50
CA GLU A 34 14.42 0.25 -9.60
C GLU A 34 14.68 1.44 -8.67
N ASP A 35 13.73 2.39 -8.59
CA ASP A 35 13.89 3.58 -7.74
C ASP A 35 13.83 3.21 -6.25
N ALA A 36 12.98 2.26 -5.86
CA ALA A 36 12.94 1.73 -4.50
C ALA A 36 14.26 1.07 -4.11
N ALA A 37 14.82 0.22 -4.99
CA ALA A 37 16.07 -0.49 -4.76
C ALA A 37 17.25 0.46 -4.55
N LYS A 38 17.35 1.53 -5.35
CA LYS A 38 18.38 2.58 -5.20
C LYS A 38 18.34 3.27 -3.84
N ARG A 39 17.19 3.25 -3.17
CA ARG A 39 16.91 3.99 -1.93
C ARG A 39 16.81 3.09 -0.71
N GLY A 40 16.90 1.77 -0.89
CA GLY A 40 16.68 0.79 0.17
C GLY A 40 15.24 0.76 0.70
N ALA A 41 14.27 1.29 -0.07
CA ALA A 41 12.86 1.27 0.31
C ALA A 41 12.25 -0.11 0.01
N ARG A 42 11.41 -0.62 0.93
CA ARG A 42 10.70 -1.89 0.70
C ARG A 42 9.49 -1.64 -0.19
N ILE A 43 9.09 -2.68 -0.92
CA ILE A 43 7.90 -2.66 -1.76
C ILE A 43 6.89 -3.67 -1.24
N PHE A 44 5.68 -3.19 -0.98
CA PHE A 44 4.52 -3.98 -0.65
C PHE A 44 3.57 -4.01 -1.85
N ARG A 45 3.15 -5.20 -2.27
CA ARG A 45 2.26 -5.39 -3.42
C ARG A 45 0.88 -5.79 -2.93
N ILE A 46 -0.13 -4.99 -3.28
CA ILE A 46 -1.53 -5.28 -2.97
C ILE A 46 -2.21 -5.67 -4.28
N PRO A 47 -2.71 -6.90 -4.43
CA PRO A 47 -3.44 -7.30 -5.63
C PRO A 47 -4.79 -6.58 -5.70
N TYR A 48 -5.38 -6.55 -6.89
CA TYR A 48 -6.74 -6.11 -7.08
C TYR A 48 -7.72 -7.07 -6.36
N ASP A 49 -8.72 -6.50 -5.70
CA ASP A 49 -9.78 -7.23 -5.02
C ASP A 49 -11.12 -6.53 -5.31
N GLU A 50 -12.04 -7.24 -5.96
CA GLU A 50 -13.34 -6.69 -6.36
C GLU A 50 -14.17 -6.23 -5.16
N GLU A 51 -14.05 -6.89 -4.00
CA GLU A 51 -14.81 -6.51 -2.81
C GLU A 51 -14.35 -5.17 -2.26
N ILE A 52 -13.06 -4.83 -2.40
CA ILE A 52 -12.53 -3.51 -2.02
C ILE A 52 -13.16 -2.43 -2.90
N ILE A 53 -13.28 -2.69 -4.21
CA ILE A 53 -13.89 -1.75 -5.16
C ILE A 53 -15.38 -1.61 -4.88
N GLU A 54 -16.09 -2.72 -4.71
CA GLU A 54 -17.53 -2.71 -4.45
C GLU A 54 -17.85 -1.96 -3.16
N ALA A 55 -17.07 -2.18 -2.11
CA ALA A 55 -17.20 -1.45 -0.86
C ALA A 55 -16.97 0.06 -1.05
N ALA A 56 -15.93 0.45 -1.82
CA ALA A 56 -15.64 1.85 -2.14
C ALA A 56 -16.77 2.52 -2.94
N VAL A 57 -17.33 1.84 -3.95
CA VAL A 57 -18.48 2.33 -4.74
C VAL A 57 -19.71 2.55 -3.85
N ASN A 58 -19.93 1.68 -2.88
CA ASN A 58 -21.03 1.77 -1.92
C ASN A 58 -20.74 2.72 -0.73
N GLY A 59 -19.59 3.41 -0.72
CA GLY A 59 -19.23 4.36 0.34
C GLY A 59 -19.02 3.72 1.71
N VAL A 60 -18.69 2.43 1.76
CA VAL A 60 -18.50 1.67 3.00
C VAL A 60 -17.09 1.08 3.07
N PRO A 61 -16.40 1.13 4.22
CA PRO A 61 -15.11 0.47 4.35
C PRO A 61 -15.23 -1.05 4.13
N VAL A 62 -14.32 -1.62 3.33
CA VAL A 62 -14.32 -3.07 3.03
C VAL A 62 -14.27 -3.93 4.28
N VAL A 63 -13.59 -3.47 5.34
CA VAL A 63 -13.51 -4.17 6.64
C VAL A 63 -14.88 -4.36 7.33
N ARG A 64 -15.91 -3.62 6.92
CA ARG A 64 -17.29 -3.82 7.42
C ARG A 64 -18.05 -4.92 6.67
N ARG A 65 -17.58 -5.32 5.48
CA ARG A 65 -18.23 -6.32 4.61
C ARG A 65 -17.44 -7.62 4.52
N ASN A 66 -16.12 -7.54 4.63
CA ASN A 66 -15.21 -8.68 4.53
C ASN A 66 -14.45 -8.90 5.86
N ASN A 67 -14.83 -9.96 6.58
CA ASN A 67 -14.18 -10.33 7.84
C ASN A 67 -12.72 -10.77 7.67
N ARG A 68 -12.35 -11.39 6.55
CA ARG A 68 -10.95 -11.79 6.27
C ARG A 68 -10.06 -10.55 6.16
N ILE A 69 -10.48 -9.56 5.37
CA ILE A 69 -9.75 -8.29 5.22
C ILE A 69 -9.70 -7.53 6.55
N ARG A 70 -10.78 -7.58 7.33
CA ARG A 70 -10.80 -7.01 8.68
C ARG A 70 -9.74 -7.63 9.58
N GLN A 71 -9.58 -8.96 9.58
CA GLN A 71 -8.55 -9.61 10.40
C GLN A 71 -7.14 -9.21 9.97
N VAL A 72 -6.85 -9.24 8.66
CA VAL A 72 -5.55 -8.77 8.12
C VAL A 72 -5.26 -7.33 8.53
N PHE A 73 -6.26 -6.45 8.45
CA PHE A 73 -6.10 -5.06 8.88
C PHE A 73 -5.82 -4.93 10.39
N LEU A 74 -6.48 -5.74 11.23
CA LEU A 74 -6.23 -5.76 12.68
C LEU A 74 -4.82 -6.29 13.00
N GLU A 75 -4.32 -7.28 12.26
CA GLU A 75 -2.94 -7.77 12.40
C GLU A 75 -1.93 -6.67 12.10
N ILE A 76 -2.12 -5.92 11.00
CA ILE A 76 -1.27 -4.76 10.66
C ILE A 76 -1.32 -3.69 11.75
N LEU A 77 -2.51 -3.39 12.29
CA LEU A 77 -2.62 -2.40 13.36
C LEU A 77 -1.86 -2.81 14.62
N ARG A 78 -1.91 -4.10 14.99
CA ARG A 78 -1.13 -4.61 16.13
C ARG A 78 0.37 -4.46 15.90
N GLU A 79 0.84 -4.80 14.70
CA GLU A 79 2.26 -4.69 14.34
C GLU A 79 2.75 -3.24 14.33
N VAL A 80 2.00 -2.34 13.70
CA VAL A 80 2.40 -0.93 13.51
C VAL A 80 2.30 -0.12 14.80
N PHE A 81 1.27 -0.35 15.61
CA PHE A 81 0.98 0.47 16.78
C PHE A 81 1.33 -0.19 18.12
N SER A 82 1.79 -1.44 18.13
CA SER A 82 2.08 -2.19 19.37
C SER A 82 0.90 -2.19 20.35
N ILE A 83 -0.32 -2.27 19.81
CA ILE A 83 -1.56 -2.32 20.60
C ILE A 83 -1.88 -3.80 20.83
N ASP A 84 -1.84 -4.24 22.09
CA ASP A 84 -2.28 -5.57 22.52
C ASP A 84 -3.82 -5.71 22.46
#